data_AF-A0A538I1G8-F1
#
_entry.id   AF-A0A538I1G8-F1
#
_cell.length_a   1.000
_cell.length_b   1.000
_cell.length_c   1.000
_cell.angle_alpha   90.00
_cell.angle_beta   90.00
_cell.angle_gamma   90.00
#
_symmetry.space_group_name_H-M   'P 1'
#
loop_
_entity.id
_entity.type
_entity.pdbx_description
1 polymer ?
#
loop_
_entity_poly.entity_id
_entity_poly.type
_entity_poly.pdbx_seq_one_letter_code
_entity_poly.pdbx_strand_id
1 'polypeptide(L)'
;MRILDRLEQLYAIGGGPGANRPHPSSAEDEAHQLAGGWMRDAGLAVEVDPSGNLLGRTGDRDDLWVGSHLDTVPEGGRFDGALGVVAGIEAVGRVGSGAVVVFRGEEVGCVGSRALVARGESLPSAFLELHVEQGPVLAGAVVPLGVVTRIVGYVRGELVFEGRAGHAGTTPMVGRDDALVSAAEAVIRIRDVARGLPGVVATVGRLEVEPGGVNVIPGRARLTVDARAPSGEQLDRLVAAIGFEPGERTDPIEMSEECRTALREELESRAVQFVELPSGAGHDAGILAAAGVRAGMLFVRSLNGGVSHSPDELSSPEDIELATDVLTGALIRLAG
;
A
#
# COMPACT_ATOMS: atom_id res chain seq x y z
N MET A 1 25.22 -2.76 -5.45
CA MET A 1 24.86 -1.34 -5.17
C MET A 1 24.34 -1.31 -3.75
N ARG A 2 24.77 -0.36 -2.89
CA ARG A 2 24.41 -0.32 -1.47
C ARG A 2 22.90 -0.48 -1.20
N ILE A 3 22.04 0.09 -2.04
CA ILE A 3 20.57 -0.05 -1.93
C ILE A 3 20.12 -1.49 -2.13
N LEU A 4 20.50 -2.14 -3.23
CA LEU A 4 20.14 -3.55 -3.49
C LEU A 4 20.68 -4.47 -2.40
N ASP A 5 21.93 -4.25 -1.97
CA ASP A 5 22.57 -5.09 -0.94
C ASP A 5 21.81 -5.00 0.41
N ARG A 6 21.21 -3.83 0.70
CA ARG A 6 20.35 -3.63 1.88
C ARG A 6 18.97 -4.25 1.70
N LEU A 7 18.38 -4.15 0.51
CA LEU A 7 17.10 -4.80 0.18
C LEU A 7 17.22 -6.33 0.28
N GLU A 8 18.32 -6.93 -0.19
CA GLU A 8 18.58 -8.37 -0.02
C GLU A 8 18.70 -8.77 1.46
N GLN A 9 19.37 -7.95 2.28
CA GLN A 9 19.48 -8.22 3.71
C GLN A 9 18.10 -8.19 4.39
N LEU A 10 17.25 -7.21 4.06
CA LEU A 10 15.88 -7.18 4.57
C LEU A 10 15.07 -8.39 4.09
N TYR A 11 15.16 -8.71 2.80
CA TYR A 11 14.44 -9.84 2.20
C TYR A 11 14.79 -11.19 2.83
N ALA A 12 16.02 -11.36 3.31
CA ALA A 12 16.46 -12.57 4.00
C ALA A 12 15.85 -12.77 5.40
N ILE A 13 15.29 -11.72 6.02
CA ILE A 13 14.70 -11.76 7.36
C ILE A 13 13.32 -12.46 7.32
N GLY A 14 13.07 -13.34 8.30
CA GLY A 14 11.83 -14.13 8.43
C GLY A 14 11.92 -15.54 7.86
N GLY A 15 12.82 -15.78 6.90
CA GLY A 15 12.99 -17.09 6.24
C GLY A 15 11.79 -17.50 5.38
N GLY A 16 11.82 -18.71 4.82
CA GLY A 16 10.76 -19.22 3.93
C GLY A 16 10.81 -18.62 2.51
N PRO A 17 9.81 -18.92 1.67
CA PRO A 17 9.65 -18.26 0.37
C PRO A 17 9.19 -16.82 0.56
N GLY A 18 9.76 -15.88 -0.21
CA GLY A 18 9.41 -14.46 -0.10
C GLY A 18 9.92 -13.80 1.18
N ALA A 19 9.53 -12.54 1.37
CA ALA A 19 9.68 -11.83 2.63
C ALA A 19 8.60 -12.26 3.63
N ASN A 20 8.96 -12.49 4.88
CA ASN A 20 8.04 -12.94 5.92
C ASN A 20 8.21 -12.14 7.22
N ARG A 21 7.80 -10.86 7.19
CA ARG A 21 7.90 -9.93 8.32
C ARG A 21 6.53 -9.35 8.71
N PRO A 22 5.51 -10.16 9.03
CA PRO A 22 4.18 -9.65 9.37
C PRO A 22 4.19 -8.82 10.65
N HIS A 23 3.33 -7.81 10.73
CA HIS A 23 3.13 -7.04 11.96
C HIS A 23 2.10 -7.70 12.91
N PRO A 24 2.36 -7.75 14.23
CA PRO A 24 3.65 -7.56 14.88
C PRO A 24 4.49 -8.85 14.84
N SER A 25 5.80 -8.75 14.58
CA SER A 25 6.69 -9.91 14.70
C SER A 25 8.13 -9.53 15.09
N SER A 26 8.87 -10.52 15.61
CA SER A 26 10.30 -10.36 15.86
C SER A 26 11.10 -10.13 14.58
N ALA A 27 10.60 -10.59 13.43
CA ALA A 27 11.22 -10.38 12.12
C ALA A 27 11.09 -8.92 11.67
N GLU A 28 9.93 -8.30 11.92
CA GLU A 28 9.76 -6.86 11.73
C GLU A 28 10.67 -6.05 12.69
N ASP A 29 10.79 -6.47 13.95
CA ASP A 29 11.69 -5.84 14.93
C ASP A 29 13.16 -5.91 14.48
N GLU A 30 13.60 -7.05 13.95
CA GLU A 30 14.94 -7.25 13.40
C GLU A 30 15.20 -6.31 12.21
N ALA A 31 14.22 -6.16 11.31
CA ALA A 31 14.31 -5.24 10.18
C ALA A 31 14.44 -3.78 10.63
N HIS A 32 13.68 -3.36 11.65
CA HIS A 32 13.80 -2.02 12.24
C HIS A 32 15.17 -1.80 12.91
N GLN A 33 15.69 -2.79 13.63
CA GLN A 33 17.03 -2.71 14.23
C GLN A 33 18.11 -2.55 13.16
N LEU A 34 18.01 -3.31 12.07
CA LEU A 34 18.93 -3.25 10.95
C LEU A 34 18.89 -1.88 10.24
N ALA A 35 17.68 -1.39 9.93
CA ALA A 35 17.50 -0.05 9.36
C ALA A 35 18.04 1.05 10.29
N GLY A 36 17.83 0.93 11.60
CA GLY A 36 18.39 1.85 12.60
C GLY A 36 19.92 1.82 12.62
N GLY A 37 20.56 0.68 12.35
CA GLY A 37 22.00 0.60 12.13
C GLY A 37 22.43 1.44 10.92
N TRP A 38 21.77 1.25 9.79
CA TRP A 38 22.07 1.99 8.56
C TRP A 38 21.81 3.49 8.64
N MET A 39 20.80 3.91 9.39
CA MET A 39 20.55 5.32 9.70
C MET A 39 21.71 5.93 10.50
N ARG A 40 22.23 5.22 11.51
CA ARG A 40 23.41 5.68 12.27
C ARG A 40 24.66 5.74 11.41
N ASP A 41 24.86 4.75 10.54
CA ASP A 41 25.97 4.75 9.58
C ASP A 41 25.90 5.93 8.59
N ALA A 42 24.69 6.39 8.28
CA ALA A 42 24.44 7.59 7.49
C ALA A 42 24.55 8.91 8.30
N GLY A 43 24.89 8.83 9.59
CA GLY A 43 25.06 10.00 10.46
C GLY A 43 23.76 10.53 11.06
N LEU A 44 22.66 9.78 11.00
CA LEU A 44 21.37 10.18 11.55
C LEU A 44 21.26 9.86 13.04
N ALA A 45 20.67 10.78 13.80
CA ALA A 45 20.26 10.53 15.18
C ALA A 45 18.99 9.67 15.17
N VAL A 46 19.09 8.45 15.72
CA VAL A 46 18.03 7.44 15.67
C VAL A 46 17.25 7.39 16.98
N GLU A 47 15.93 7.48 16.88
CA GLU A 47 14.98 7.31 17.98
C GLU A 47 13.83 6.37 17.57
N VAL A 48 13.11 5.85 18.57
CA VAL A 48 11.88 5.11 18.36
C VAL A 48 10.78 5.87 19.08
N ASP A 49 9.71 6.21 18.36
CA ASP A 49 8.59 6.95 18.93
C ASP A 49 7.72 6.05 19.84
N PRO A 50 6.75 6.64 20.59
CA PRO A 50 5.85 5.84 21.43
C PRO A 50 4.95 4.84 20.68
N SER A 51 4.81 4.95 19.35
CA SER A 51 4.13 3.96 18.50
C SER A 51 5.03 2.82 18.05
N GLY A 52 6.33 2.90 18.33
CA GLY A 52 7.30 1.95 17.83
C GLY A 52 7.81 2.25 16.42
N ASN A 53 7.45 3.40 15.83
CA ASN A 53 8.02 3.86 14.57
C ASN A 53 9.49 4.23 14.79
N LEU A 54 10.35 3.90 13.83
CA LEU A 54 11.76 4.27 13.87
C LEU A 54 11.97 5.60 13.14
N LEU A 55 12.66 6.54 13.75
CA LEU A 55 13.01 7.82 13.12
C LEU A 55 14.53 8.02 13.13
N GLY A 56 15.08 8.50 12.03
CA GLY A 56 16.47 8.94 11.89
C GLY A 56 16.52 10.37 11.39
N ARG A 57 17.10 11.31 12.16
CA ARG A 57 17.10 12.75 11.86
C ARG A 57 18.50 13.32 11.72
N THR A 58 18.67 14.34 10.87
CA THR A 58 19.94 15.05 10.70
C THR A 58 20.20 16.17 11.72
N GLY A 59 19.21 16.55 12.54
CA GLY A 59 19.28 17.70 13.47
C GLY A 59 18.34 18.84 13.08
N ASP A 60 18.75 20.11 13.24
CA ASP A 60 17.91 21.32 13.18
C ASP A 60 17.12 21.61 11.87
N ARG A 61 17.20 20.73 10.86
CA ARG A 61 16.45 20.81 9.59
C ARG A 61 15.91 19.44 9.18
N ASP A 62 14.98 18.92 9.97
CA ASP A 62 14.38 17.59 9.85
C ASP A 62 12.86 17.61 9.65
N ASP A 63 12.31 18.75 9.23
CA ASP A 63 10.87 18.97 8.99
C ASP A 63 10.37 18.39 7.65
N LEU A 64 11.29 17.87 6.82
CA LEU A 64 11.00 17.12 5.60
C LEU A 64 11.32 15.65 5.85
N TRP A 65 10.29 14.81 5.81
CA TRP A 65 10.42 13.38 6.08
C TRP A 65 10.38 12.56 4.79
N VAL A 66 11.08 11.43 4.83
CA VAL A 66 11.02 10.37 3.83
C VAL A 66 10.82 9.06 4.54
N GLY A 67 10.08 8.13 3.97
CA GLY A 67 9.90 6.85 4.62
C GLY A 67 8.91 5.96 3.91
N SER A 68 8.69 4.82 4.54
CA SER A 68 7.65 3.85 4.24
C SER A 68 7.65 2.83 5.39
N HIS A 69 7.39 1.56 5.12
CA HIS A 69 7.29 0.49 6.12
C HIS A 69 8.32 -0.64 5.90
N LEU A 70 8.47 -1.51 6.91
CA LEU A 70 9.32 -2.70 6.84
C LEU A 70 8.60 -4.02 7.17
N ASP A 71 7.36 -3.95 7.66
CA ASP A 71 6.50 -5.13 7.72
C ASP A 71 6.09 -5.56 6.30
N THR A 72 5.73 -6.84 6.16
CA THR A 72 5.26 -7.43 4.90
C THR A 72 4.08 -8.33 5.15
N VAL A 73 3.27 -8.56 4.12
CA VAL A 73 2.47 -9.79 4.07
C VAL A 73 3.35 -11.06 4.11
N PRO A 74 2.80 -12.22 4.52
CA PRO A 74 3.47 -13.51 4.32
C PRO A 74 3.76 -13.77 2.84
N GLU A 75 4.93 -14.34 2.55
CA GLU A 75 5.43 -14.58 1.20
C GLU A 75 5.47 -13.31 0.33
N GLY A 76 5.75 -12.15 0.95
CA GLY A 76 5.79 -10.86 0.29
C GLY A 76 7.00 -10.67 -0.64
N GLY A 77 6.99 -9.52 -1.32
CA GLY A 77 8.04 -9.11 -2.24
C GLY A 77 9.31 -8.58 -1.57
N ARG A 78 10.26 -8.16 -2.39
CA ARG A 78 11.56 -7.61 -1.94
C ARG A 78 11.50 -6.10 -1.72
N PHE A 79 10.58 -5.42 -2.37
CA PHE A 79 10.62 -3.97 -2.56
C PHE A 79 9.46 -3.25 -1.87
N ASP A 80 8.30 -3.90 -1.75
CA ASP A 80 7.12 -3.37 -1.03
C ASP A 80 7.50 -2.86 0.38
N GLY A 81 7.24 -1.57 0.64
CA GLY A 81 7.74 -0.80 1.80
C GLY A 81 9.26 -0.59 1.87
N ALA A 82 10.02 -1.68 1.82
CA ALA A 82 11.46 -1.71 2.05
C ALA A 82 12.26 -0.78 1.11
N LEU A 83 11.81 -0.63 -0.15
CA LEU A 83 12.41 0.29 -1.10
C LEU A 83 12.36 1.75 -0.61
N GLY A 84 11.21 2.19 -0.11
CA GLY A 84 11.03 3.56 0.39
C GLY A 84 11.95 3.88 1.56
N VAL A 85 12.10 2.93 2.48
CA VAL A 85 12.99 3.07 3.63
C VAL A 85 14.47 3.11 3.22
N VAL A 86 14.92 2.13 2.42
CA VAL A 86 16.34 2.03 2.05
C VAL A 86 16.76 3.20 1.15
N ALA A 87 15.92 3.59 0.18
CA ALA A 87 16.16 4.75 -0.66
C ALA A 87 16.10 6.05 0.14
N GLY A 88 15.20 6.16 1.12
CA GLY A 88 15.12 7.31 2.02
C GLY A 88 16.39 7.51 2.86
N ILE A 89 16.95 6.43 3.42
CA ILE A 89 18.24 6.48 4.14
C ILE A 89 19.36 6.99 3.24
N GLU A 90 19.43 6.49 2.00
CA GLU A 90 20.45 6.91 1.04
C GLU A 90 20.24 8.37 0.59
N ALA A 91 19.00 8.77 0.28
CA ALA A 91 18.67 10.12 -0.15
C ALA A 91 18.96 11.15 0.94
N VAL A 92 18.45 10.96 2.17
CA VAL A 92 18.71 11.88 3.29
C VAL A 92 20.20 11.91 3.64
N GLY A 93 20.89 10.77 3.59
CA GLY A 93 22.35 10.71 3.78
C GLY A 93 23.14 11.52 2.73
N ARG A 94 22.67 11.58 1.47
CA ARG A 94 23.28 12.39 0.40
C ARG A 94 22.95 13.89 0.54
N VAL A 95 21.72 14.22 0.92
CA VAL A 95 21.28 15.62 1.10
C VAL A 95 21.93 16.24 2.34
N GLY A 96 22.10 15.46 3.41
CA GLY A 96 22.61 15.95 4.70
C GLY A 96 21.60 16.76 5.50
N SER A 97 20.32 16.77 5.08
CA SER A 97 19.20 17.33 5.83
C SER A 97 17.93 16.53 5.61
N GLY A 98 17.07 16.44 6.62
CA GLY A 98 15.79 15.74 6.59
C GLY A 98 15.68 14.68 7.68
N ALA A 99 14.57 13.94 7.66
CA ALA A 99 14.37 12.76 8.48
C ALA A 99 13.97 11.55 7.64
N VAL A 100 14.33 10.37 8.12
CA VAL A 100 13.80 9.10 7.64
C VAL A 100 12.89 8.52 8.70
N VAL A 101 11.71 8.06 8.31
CA VAL A 101 10.78 7.34 9.18
C VAL A 101 10.55 5.92 8.64
N VAL A 102 10.44 4.96 9.55
CA VAL A 102 9.93 3.62 9.26
C VAL A 102 8.68 3.42 10.10
N PHE A 103 7.55 3.30 9.42
CA PHE A 103 6.27 3.05 10.05
C PHE A 103 6.09 1.56 10.38
N ARG A 104 5.36 1.32 11.47
CA ARG A 104 4.94 -0.01 11.91
C ARG A 104 3.63 -0.43 11.26
N GLY A 105 3.54 -1.69 10.85
CA GLY A 105 2.27 -2.33 10.53
C GLY A 105 1.46 -1.63 9.45
N GLU A 106 2.09 -1.27 8.33
CA GLU A 106 1.39 -0.69 7.18
C GLU A 106 0.39 -1.69 6.60
N GLU A 107 0.82 -2.94 6.42
CA GLU A 107 0.08 -4.00 5.74
C GLU A 107 -1.19 -4.44 6.49
N VAL A 108 -1.25 -4.09 7.78
CA VAL A 108 -2.38 -4.36 8.67
C VAL A 108 -3.18 -3.09 9.03
N GLY A 109 -2.99 -2.01 8.28
CA GLY A 109 -3.82 -0.81 8.33
C GLY A 109 -3.09 0.47 8.76
N CYS A 110 -1.82 0.63 8.41
CA CYS A 110 -1.01 1.82 8.71
C CYS A 110 -0.97 2.14 10.22
N VAL A 111 -0.74 1.11 11.05
CA VAL A 111 -0.82 1.19 12.52
C VAL A 111 0.06 2.31 13.07
N GLY A 112 1.30 2.37 12.59
CA GLY A 112 2.34 3.29 13.02
C GLY A 112 2.01 4.74 12.72
N SER A 113 1.70 5.06 11.45
CA SER A 113 1.37 6.43 11.03
C SER A 113 0.04 6.92 11.62
N ARG A 114 -0.99 6.06 11.70
CA ARG A 114 -2.26 6.42 12.35
C ARG A 114 -2.08 6.75 13.81
N ALA A 115 -1.31 5.94 14.52
CA ALA A 115 -1.05 6.18 15.93
C ALA A 115 -0.17 7.41 16.15
N LEU A 116 0.81 7.69 15.27
CA LEU A 116 1.56 8.97 15.27
C LEU A 116 0.62 10.18 15.15
N VAL A 117 -0.27 10.18 14.14
CA VAL A 117 -1.25 11.25 13.93
C VAL A 117 -2.20 11.39 15.13
N ALA A 118 -2.70 10.27 15.67
CA ALA A 118 -3.64 10.27 16.78
C ALA A 118 -3.06 10.84 18.08
N ARG A 119 -1.74 10.75 18.29
CA ARG A 119 -1.06 11.34 19.45
C ARG A 119 -0.98 12.87 19.38
N GLY A 120 -1.16 13.47 18.20
CA GLY A 120 -1.06 14.92 18.01
C GLY A 120 0.36 15.46 18.20
N GLU A 121 1.37 14.64 17.93
CA GLU A 121 2.77 15.08 17.89
C GLU A 121 3.03 16.01 16.71
N SER A 122 4.16 16.72 16.73
CA SER A 122 4.57 17.55 15.59
C SER A 122 4.82 16.65 14.38
N LEU A 123 3.96 16.77 13.38
CA LEU A 123 4.13 16.15 12.08
C LEU A 123 5.10 16.98 11.22
N PRO A 124 5.77 16.37 10.23
CA PRO A 124 6.60 17.12 9.30
C PRO A 124 5.75 18.05 8.43
N SER A 125 6.35 19.13 7.94
CA SER A 125 5.67 19.99 6.97
C SER A 125 5.49 19.32 5.62
N ALA A 126 6.36 18.37 5.25
CA ALA A 126 6.22 17.55 4.04
C ALA A 126 6.75 16.13 4.22
N PHE A 127 6.18 15.21 3.44
CA PHE A 127 6.54 13.80 3.42
C PHE A 127 6.64 13.29 1.98
N LEU A 128 7.74 12.63 1.63
CA LEU A 128 7.86 11.91 0.37
C LEU A 128 8.00 10.41 0.61
N GLU A 129 7.18 9.63 -0.08
CA GLU A 129 7.25 8.16 -0.04
C GLU A 129 7.61 7.61 -1.41
N LEU A 130 8.73 6.89 -1.48
CA LEU A 130 9.10 6.12 -2.65
C LEU A 130 8.55 4.71 -2.51
N HIS A 131 7.86 4.23 -3.53
CA HIS A 131 7.24 2.91 -3.48
C HIS A 131 7.31 2.20 -4.83
N VAL A 132 7.16 0.88 -4.85
CA VAL A 132 6.85 0.17 -6.10
C VAL A 132 5.39 0.44 -6.50
N GLU A 133 5.10 0.43 -7.80
CA GLU A 133 3.74 0.70 -8.30
C GLU A 133 2.69 -0.32 -7.81
N GLN A 134 3.10 -1.57 -7.62
CA GLN A 134 2.22 -2.72 -7.32
C GLN A 134 1.16 -2.96 -8.42
N GLY A 135 1.44 -2.48 -9.62
CA GLY A 135 0.55 -2.49 -10.76
C GLY A 135 1.30 -2.52 -12.09
N PRO A 136 0.59 -2.74 -13.21
CA PRO A 136 1.21 -2.90 -14.52
C PRO A 136 1.27 -1.61 -15.35
N VAL A 137 0.85 -0.45 -14.83
CA VAL A 137 0.66 0.79 -15.61
C VAL A 137 2.00 1.30 -16.14
N LEU A 138 3.03 1.43 -15.29
CA LEU A 138 4.35 1.92 -15.70
C LEU A 138 5.03 0.93 -16.65
N ALA A 139 4.88 -0.37 -16.41
CA ALA A 139 5.39 -1.41 -17.31
C ALA A 139 4.69 -1.38 -18.67
N GLY A 140 3.37 -1.23 -18.70
CA GLY A 140 2.57 -1.13 -19.92
C GLY A 140 2.83 0.16 -20.71
N ALA A 141 3.10 1.27 -20.01
CA ALA A 141 3.49 2.55 -20.60
C ALA A 141 4.99 2.63 -20.96
N VAL A 142 5.77 1.62 -20.59
CA VAL A 142 7.23 1.54 -20.81
C VAL A 142 7.97 2.75 -20.21
N VAL A 143 7.52 3.22 -19.05
CA VAL A 143 8.18 4.29 -18.29
C VAL A 143 8.76 3.75 -16.99
N PRO A 144 9.91 4.25 -16.52
CA PRO A 144 10.56 3.74 -15.31
C PRO A 144 9.88 4.20 -14.02
N LEU A 145 9.29 5.40 -14.02
CA LEU A 145 8.78 6.07 -12.83
C LEU A 145 7.40 6.71 -13.07
N GLY A 146 6.64 6.88 -11.99
CA GLY A 146 5.33 7.55 -12.00
C GLY A 146 5.16 8.51 -10.83
N VAL A 147 4.56 9.67 -11.07
CA VAL A 147 4.22 10.62 -10.00
C VAL A 147 2.81 10.33 -9.53
N VAL A 148 2.64 10.03 -8.25
CA VAL A 148 1.33 9.66 -7.71
C VAL A 148 0.47 10.91 -7.53
N THR A 149 -0.73 10.89 -8.09
CA THR A 149 -1.69 12.01 -8.00
C THR A 149 -2.52 11.95 -6.74
N ARG A 150 -2.96 10.75 -6.36
CA ARG A 150 -3.80 10.48 -5.20
C ARG A 150 -3.69 9.02 -4.78
N ILE A 151 -4.12 8.73 -3.56
CA ILE A 151 -4.44 7.38 -3.13
C ILE A 151 -5.95 7.19 -3.26
N VAL A 152 -6.38 6.11 -3.91
CA VAL A 152 -7.81 5.81 -4.08
C VAL A 152 -8.48 5.53 -2.74
N GLY A 153 -9.76 5.89 -2.63
CA GLY A 153 -10.55 5.52 -1.48
C GLY A 153 -11.05 4.09 -1.60
N TYR A 154 -11.47 3.52 -0.47
CA TYR A 154 -12.09 2.20 -0.42
C TYR A 154 -13.28 2.16 0.53
N VAL A 155 -14.20 1.24 0.25
CA VAL A 155 -15.26 0.82 1.14
C VAL A 155 -15.22 -0.70 1.25
N ARG A 156 -15.17 -1.20 2.49
CA ARG A 156 -15.23 -2.62 2.79
C ARG A 156 -16.49 -2.95 3.57
N GLY A 157 -17.04 -4.13 3.33
CA GLY A 157 -18.23 -4.61 4.03
C GLY A 157 -18.51 -6.07 3.74
N GLU A 158 -19.69 -6.52 4.15
CA GLU A 158 -20.12 -7.91 4.00
C GLU A 158 -21.51 -8.00 3.39
N LEU A 159 -21.75 -9.11 2.69
CA LEU A 159 -23.08 -9.54 2.27
C LEU A 159 -23.36 -10.90 2.89
N VAL A 160 -24.55 -11.04 3.50
CA VAL A 160 -25.01 -12.28 4.11
C VAL A 160 -26.26 -12.75 3.37
N PHE A 161 -26.21 -13.99 2.89
CA PHE A 161 -27.29 -14.67 2.21
C PHE A 161 -27.83 -15.75 3.15
N GLU A 162 -29.12 -15.69 3.43
CA GLU A 162 -29.84 -16.69 4.21
C GLU A 162 -30.69 -17.51 3.25
N GLY A 163 -30.74 -18.81 3.49
CA GLY A 163 -31.54 -19.77 2.75
C GLY A 163 -32.06 -20.85 3.70
N ARG A 164 -32.25 -22.07 3.18
CA ARG A 164 -32.73 -23.20 3.96
C ARG A 164 -31.85 -24.42 3.78
N ALA A 165 -31.22 -24.83 4.88
CA ALA A 165 -30.47 -26.07 4.91
C ALA A 165 -31.37 -27.28 4.58
N GLY A 166 -30.85 -28.19 3.77
CA GLY A 166 -31.58 -29.36 3.30
C GLY A 166 -30.64 -30.47 2.85
N HIS A 167 -31.16 -31.66 2.62
CA HIS A 167 -30.33 -32.79 2.20
C HIS A 167 -30.09 -32.75 0.69
N ALA A 168 -28.82 -32.69 0.28
CA ALA A 168 -28.43 -32.44 -1.12
C ALA A 168 -28.98 -33.47 -2.11
N GLY A 169 -29.22 -34.71 -1.68
CA GLY A 169 -29.74 -35.78 -2.53
C GLY A 169 -31.27 -35.96 -2.55
N THR A 170 -31.98 -35.50 -1.52
CA THR A 170 -33.42 -35.81 -1.37
C THR A 170 -34.31 -34.59 -1.48
N THR A 171 -33.78 -33.39 -1.28
CA THR A 171 -34.49 -32.14 -1.59
C THR A 171 -34.53 -31.95 -3.11
N PRO A 172 -35.70 -31.88 -3.76
CA PRO A 172 -35.80 -31.60 -5.20
C PRO A 172 -35.13 -30.27 -5.57
N MET A 173 -34.70 -30.09 -6.82
CA MET A 173 -34.09 -28.82 -7.26
C MET A 173 -35.09 -27.66 -7.27
N VAL A 174 -36.33 -27.93 -7.66
CA VAL A 174 -37.42 -26.95 -7.61
C VAL A 174 -37.72 -26.63 -6.15
N GLY A 175 -37.67 -25.35 -5.79
CA GLY A 175 -37.98 -24.87 -4.44
C GLY A 175 -36.83 -24.97 -3.45
N ARG A 176 -35.59 -25.23 -3.91
CA ARG A 176 -34.42 -24.99 -3.05
C ARG A 176 -34.26 -23.50 -2.78
N ASP A 177 -33.88 -23.21 -1.55
CA ASP A 177 -33.47 -21.88 -1.09
C ASP A 177 -32.00 -21.99 -0.71
N ASP A 178 -31.12 -21.98 -1.72
CA ASP A 178 -29.70 -22.29 -1.58
C ASP A 178 -28.89 -21.01 -1.44
N ALA A 179 -28.38 -20.76 -0.23
CA ALA A 179 -27.66 -19.52 0.08
C ALA A 179 -26.35 -19.38 -0.71
N LEU A 180 -25.68 -20.50 -1.04
CA LEU A 180 -24.42 -20.47 -1.78
C LEU A 180 -24.64 -20.11 -3.25
N VAL A 181 -25.74 -20.58 -3.85
CA VAL A 181 -26.11 -20.18 -5.22
C VAL A 181 -26.33 -18.67 -5.29
N SER A 182 -27.10 -18.10 -4.36
CA SER A 182 -27.33 -16.66 -4.25
C SER A 182 -26.03 -15.87 -4.06
N ALA A 183 -25.12 -16.37 -3.21
CA ALA A 183 -23.81 -15.77 -3.01
C ALA A 183 -22.94 -15.83 -4.28
N ALA A 184 -22.93 -16.95 -5.00
CA ALA A 184 -22.18 -17.10 -6.25
C ALA A 184 -22.67 -16.14 -7.35
N GLU A 185 -23.98 -15.93 -7.46
CA GLU A 185 -24.57 -14.91 -8.34
C GLU A 185 -24.11 -13.49 -7.95
N ALA A 186 -24.04 -13.21 -6.65
CA ALA A 186 -23.53 -11.93 -6.16
C ALA A 186 -22.05 -11.70 -6.49
N VAL A 187 -21.19 -12.71 -6.38
CA VAL A 187 -19.77 -12.63 -6.78
C VAL A 187 -19.65 -12.20 -8.25
N ILE A 188 -20.43 -12.82 -9.14
CA ILE A 188 -20.43 -12.49 -10.58
C ILE A 188 -20.92 -11.06 -10.79
N ARG A 189 -22.03 -10.67 -10.13
CA ARG A 189 -22.60 -9.32 -10.22
C ARG A 189 -21.61 -8.25 -9.76
N ILE A 190 -20.92 -8.44 -8.63
CA ILE A 190 -19.93 -7.49 -8.09
C ILE A 190 -18.83 -7.21 -9.11
N ARG A 191 -18.25 -8.27 -9.70
CA ARG A 191 -17.26 -8.13 -10.77
C ARG A 191 -17.81 -7.36 -11.96
N ASP A 192 -19.02 -7.69 -12.42
CA ASP A 192 -19.59 -7.09 -13.62
C ASP A 192 -19.97 -5.61 -13.42
N VAL A 193 -20.44 -5.24 -12.23
CA VAL A 193 -20.66 -3.84 -11.84
C VAL A 193 -19.35 -3.05 -11.88
N ALA A 194 -18.29 -3.55 -11.24
CA ALA A 194 -17.00 -2.87 -11.24
C ALA A 194 -16.41 -2.75 -12.65
N ARG A 195 -16.48 -3.82 -13.46
CA ARG A 195 -16.02 -3.82 -14.87
C ARG A 195 -16.77 -2.79 -15.73
N GLY A 196 -18.02 -2.50 -15.39
CA GLY A 196 -18.85 -1.52 -16.10
C GLY A 196 -18.50 -0.05 -15.79
N LEU A 197 -17.63 0.21 -14.80
CA LEU A 197 -17.30 1.55 -14.33
C LEU A 197 -15.79 1.83 -14.53
N PRO A 198 -15.41 2.98 -15.13
CA PRO A 198 -14.02 3.27 -15.40
C PRO A 198 -13.25 3.59 -14.12
N GLY A 199 -12.06 3.00 -13.98
CA GLY A 199 -11.10 3.31 -12.92
C GLY A 199 -11.50 2.82 -11.52
N VAL A 200 -12.49 1.93 -11.39
CA VAL A 200 -12.88 1.32 -10.11
C VAL A 200 -12.56 -0.16 -10.10
N VAL A 201 -12.41 -0.74 -8.91
CA VAL A 201 -12.26 -2.18 -8.71
C VAL A 201 -13.14 -2.64 -7.56
N ALA A 202 -13.62 -3.88 -7.63
CA ALA A 202 -14.30 -4.53 -6.53
C ALA A 202 -13.93 -6.01 -6.48
N THR A 203 -13.62 -6.49 -5.28
CA THR A 203 -13.11 -7.84 -5.06
C THR A 203 -13.90 -8.53 -3.95
N VAL A 204 -14.30 -9.77 -4.20
CA VAL A 204 -14.72 -10.70 -3.15
C VAL A 204 -13.52 -11.54 -2.76
N GLY A 205 -12.92 -11.23 -1.61
CA GLY A 205 -11.70 -11.89 -1.13
C GLY A 205 -11.97 -13.13 -0.27
N ARG A 206 -13.18 -13.24 0.30
CA ARG A 206 -13.54 -14.33 1.21
C ARG A 206 -15.02 -14.71 1.05
N LEU A 207 -15.29 -16.01 1.08
CA LEU A 207 -16.62 -16.61 1.06
C LEU A 207 -16.68 -17.73 2.10
N GLU A 208 -17.58 -17.59 3.06
CA GLU A 208 -17.85 -18.57 4.11
C GLU A 208 -19.21 -19.21 3.87
N VAL A 209 -19.29 -20.53 4.03
CA VAL A 209 -20.48 -21.32 3.69
C VAL A 209 -20.85 -22.21 4.87
N GLU A 210 -22.08 -22.08 5.35
CA GLU A 210 -22.58 -22.82 6.52
C GLU A 210 -23.77 -23.73 6.13
N PRO A 211 -23.80 -25.01 6.59
CA PRO A 211 -22.82 -25.64 7.49
C PRO A 211 -21.57 -26.19 6.80
N GLY A 212 -21.43 -26.04 5.47
CA GLY A 212 -20.23 -26.48 4.73
C GLY A 212 -20.14 -27.99 4.46
N GLY A 213 -21.17 -28.77 4.80
CA GLY A 213 -21.24 -30.19 4.50
C GLY A 213 -21.47 -30.46 3.01
N VAL A 214 -20.66 -31.31 2.39
CA VAL A 214 -20.73 -31.64 0.95
C VAL A 214 -22.09 -32.20 0.49
N ASN A 215 -22.87 -32.75 1.43
CA ASN A 215 -24.19 -33.34 1.21
C ASN A 215 -25.34 -32.50 1.81
N VAL A 216 -25.08 -31.23 2.13
CA VAL A 216 -26.06 -30.31 2.71
C VAL A 216 -26.19 -29.08 1.81
N ILE A 217 -27.42 -28.74 1.46
CA ILE A 217 -27.74 -27.47 0.81
C ILE A 217 -27.36 -26.35 1.79
N PRO A 218 -26.50 -25.38 1.43
CA PRO A 218 -26.12 -24.30 2.33
C PRO A 218 -27.32 -23.46 2.77
N GLY A 219 -27.49 -23.37 4.08
CA GLY A 219 -28.52 -22.53 4.69
C GLY A 219 -28.06 -21.08 4.84
N ARG A 220 -26.76 -20.83 4.79
CA ARG A 220 -26.19 -19.49 4.92
C ARG A 220 -24.87 -19.38 4.18
N ALA A 221 -24.62 -18.22 3.57
CA ALA A 221 -23.35 -17.87 2.96
C ALA A 221 -23.02 -16.41 3.26
N ARG A 222 -21.75 -16.12 3.58
CA ARG A 222 -21.25 -14.77 3.87
C ARG A 222 -20.07 -14.48 2.97
N LEU A 223 -20.06 -13.32 2.33
CA LEU A 223 -18.92 -12.87 1.54
C LEU A 223 -18.47 -11.47 1.95
N THR A 224 -17.18 -11.19 1.74
CA THR A 224 -16.61 -9.85 1.91
C THR A 224 -16.62 -9.09 0.58
N VAL A 225 -16.69 -7.77 0.65
CA VAL A 225 -16.52 -6.87 -0.50
C VAL A 225 -15.44 -5.86 -0.16
N ASP A 226 -14.41 -5.72 -0.99
CA ASP A 226 -13.45 -4.61 -1.01
C ASP A 226 -13.68 -3.83 -2.31
N ALA A 227 -14.23 -2.62 -2.21
CA ALA A 227 -14.57 -1.76 -3.33
C ALA A 227 -13.70 -0.50 -3.30
N ARG A 228 -12.97 -0.20 -4.38
CA ARG A 228 -12.06 0.96 -4.46
C ARG A 228 -12.37 1.85 -5.65
N ALA A 229 -12.25 3.16 -5.45
CA ALA A 229 -12.47 4.13 -6.52
C ALA A 229 -11.71 5.45 -6.28
N PRO A 230 -11.39 6.20 -7.35
CA PRO A 230 -10.57 7.40 -7.26
C PRO A 230 -11.35 8.66 -6.82
N SER A 231 -12.67 8.56 -6.61
CA SER A 231 -13.49 9.63 -6.05
C SER A 231 -14.54 9.08 -5.09
N GLY A 232 -14.92 9.88 -4.09
CA GLY A 232 -15.99 9.53 -3.14
C GLY A 232 -17.32 9.28 -3.85
N GLU A 233 -17.62 10.06 -4.89
CA GLU A 233 -18.84 9.87 -5.70
C GLU A 233 -18.86 8.52 -6.44
N GLN A 234 -17.71 8.09 -6.98
CA GLN A 234 -17.61 6.77 -7.59
C GLN A 234 -17.70 5.64 -6.56
N LEU A 235 -17.17 5.81 -5.35
CA LEU A 235 -17.38 4.87 -4.24
C LEU A 235 -18.86 4.74 -3.92
N ASP A 236 -19.56 5.86 -3.75
CA ASP A 236 -21.00 5.86 -3.42
C ASP A 236 -21.82 5.16 -4.51
N ARG A 237 -21.50 5.45 -5.79
CA ARG A 237 -22.12 4.77 -6.94
C ARG A 237 -21.84 3.26 -6.93
N LEU A 238 -20.61 2.84 -6.62
CA LEU A 238 -20.22 1.43 -6.58
C LEU A 238 -20.90 0.68 -5.43
N VAL A 239 -20.93 1.27 -4.23
CA VAL A 239 -21.62 0.72 -3.05
C VAL A 239 -23.11 0.58 -3.33
N ALA A 240 -23.76 1.60 -3.88
CA ALA A 240 -25.18 1.57 -4.22
C ALA A 240 -25.49 0.52 -5.30
N ALA A 241 -24.62 0.37 -6.31
CA ALA A 241 -24.81 -0.61 -7.38
C ALA A 241 -24.58 -2.06 -6.94
N ILE A 242 -23.65 -2.30 -6.00
CA ILE A 242 -23.42 -3.63 -5.42
C ILE A 242 -24.54 -3.98 -4.40
N GLY A 243 -24.97 -2.98 -3.63
CA GLY A 243 -26.04 -3.09 -2.63
C GLY A 243 -25.57 -3.73 -1.32
N PHE A 244 -24.53 -3.18 -0.70
CA PHE A 244 -24.03 -3.63 0.61
C PHE A 244 -23.90 -2.46 1.60
N GLU A 245 -23.93 -2.77 2.90
CA GLU A 245 -23.71 -1.76 3.94
C GLU A 245 -22.20 -1.54 4.17
N PRO A 246 -21.71 -0.30 4.12
CA PRO A 246 -20.32 0.03 4.46
C PRO A 246 -19.98 -0.35 5.91
N GLY A 247 -18.97 -1.18 6.10
CA GLY A 247 -18.39 -1.46 7.42
C GLY A 247 -17.18 -0.58 7.72
N GLU A 248 -16.28 -0.44 6.76
CA GLU A 248 -15.10 0.42 6.82
C GLU A 248 -15.06 1.31 5.58
N ARG A 249 -14.72 2.59 5.76
CA ARG A 249 -14.57 3.55 4.66
C ARG A 249 -13.35 4.43 4.87
N THR A 250 -12.58 4.59 3.80
CA THR A 250 -11.54 5.61 3.66
C THR A 250 -11.82 6.38 2.36
N ASP A 251 -11.93 7.70 2.47
CA ASP A 251 -12.11 8.56 1.28
C ASP A 251 -10.78 8.71 0.52
N PRO A 252 -10.82 8.93 -0.81
CA PRO A 252 -9.62 9.21 -1.59
C PRO A 252 -8.91 10.47 -1.09
N ILE A 253 -7.57 10.47 -1.16
CA ILE A 253 -6.76 11.60 -0.70
C ILE A 253 -5.78 12.03 -1.78
N GLU A 254 -5.78 13.32 -2.10
CA GLU A 254 -4.89 13.92 -3.10
C GLU A 254 -3.48 14.09 -2.53
N MET A 255 -2.48 13.86 -3.37
CA MET A 255 -1.09 14.19 -3.05
C MET A 255 -0.85 15.69 -3.28
N SER A 256 0.03 16.27 -2.48
CA SER A 256 0.39 17.70 -2.53
C SER A 256 0.90 18.11 -3.90
N GLU A 257 0.31 19.18 -4.47
CA GLU A 257 0.75 19.74 -5.75
C GLU A 257 2.21 20.23 -5.69
N GLU A 258 2.67 20.70 -4.53
CA GLU A 258 4.06 21.11 -4.33
C GLU A 258 5.02 19.93 -4.41
N CYS A 259 4.70 18.81 -3.75
CA CYS A 259 5.50 17.59 -3.79
C CYS A 259 5.49 16.98 -5.20
N ARG A 260 4.32 16.95 -5.85
CA ARG A 260 4.19 16.50 -7.25
C ARG A 260 5.01 17.38 -8.18
N THR A 261 4.99 18.70 -8.01
CA THR A 261 5.80 19.63 -8.81
C THR A 261 7.28 19.37 -8.63
N ALA A 262 7.77 19.22 -7.39
CA ALA A 262 9.18 18.92 -7.12
C ALA A 262 9.64 17.61 -7.80
N LEU A 263 8.80 16.56 -7.76
CA LEU A 263 9.07 15.29 -8.45
C LEU A 263 9.05 15.42 -9.97
N ARG A 264 8.05 16.12 -10.53
CA ARG A 264 7.93 16.37 -11.97
C ARG A 264 9.14 17.13 -12.50
N GLU A 265 9.54 18.21 -11.83
CA GLU A 265 10.69 19.01 -12.26
C GLU A 265 12.01 18.22 -12.22
N GLU A 266 12.18 17.32 -11.24
CA GLU A 266 13.35 16.42 -11.21
C GLU A 266 13.35 15.45 -12.39
N LEU A 267 12.22 14.82 -12.68
CA LEU A 267 12.07 13.90 -13.82
C LEU A 267 12.32 14.63 -15.15
N GLU A 268 11.74 15.81 -15.33
CA GLU A 268 11.90 16.66 -16.52
C GLU A 268 13.36 17.11 -16.70
N SER A 269 14.03 17.54 -15.62
CA SER A 269 15.44 17.97 -15.66
C SER A 269 16.40 16.85 -16.09
N ARG A 270 15.99 15.59 -15.88
CA ARG A 270 16.75 14.38 -16.24
C ARG A 270 16.29 13.77 -17.58
N ALA A 271 15.36 14.42 -18.27
CA ALA A 271 14.73 13.92 -19.49
C ALA A 271 14.12 12.51 -19.35
N VAL A 272 13.59 12.21 -18.16
CA VAL A 272 12.94 10.93 -17.86
C VAL A 272 11.48 11.01 -18.28
N GLN A 273 11.01 10.04 -19.07
CA GLN A 273 9.59 9.89 -19.33
C GLN A 273 8.89 9.33 -18.10
N PHE A 274 7.74 9.88 -17.75
CA PHE A 274 6.93 9.46 -16.63
C PHE A 274 5.45 9.62 -16.95
N VAL A 275 4.59 9.02 -16.12
CA VAL A 275 3.15 9.27 -16.13
C VAL A 275 2.68 9.70 -14.76
N GLU A 276 1.52 10.35 -14.71
CA GLU A 276 0.82 10.65 -13.48
C GLU A 276 -0.34 9.66 -13.31
N LEU A 277 -0.43 9.02 -12.14
CA LEU A 277 -1.39 7.94 -11.88
C LEU A 277 -1.82 7.91 -10.40
N PRO A 278 -3.02 7.41 -10.07
CA PRO A 278 -3.39 7.16 -8.69
C PRO A 278 -2.70 5.90 -8.15
N SER A 279 -2.47 5.83 -6.84
CA SER A 279 -2.19 4.57 -6.16
C SER A 279 -3.49 3.83 -5.87
N GLY A 280 -3.53 2.54 -6.23
CA GLY A 280 -4.62 1.62 -5.88
C GLY A 280 -4.52 1.03 -4.47
N ALA A 281 -3.34 1.12 -3.84
CA ALA A 281 -3.04 0.62 -2.51
C ALA A 281 -3.12 1.73 -1.45
N GLY A 282 -3.31 1.31 -0.19
CA GLY A 282 -3.11 2.22 0.94
C GLY A 282 -1.60 2.43 1.16
N HIS A 283 -1.24 3.57 1.74
CA HIS A 283 0.14 3.88 2.14
C HIS A 283 0.12 4.87 3.31
N ASP A 284 1.21 4.92 4.06
CA ASP A 284 1.39 5.88 5.16
C ASP A 284 1.31 7.34 4.69
N ALA A 285 1.75 7.65 3.45
CA ALA A 285 1.56 8.96 2.84
C ALA A 285 0.09 9.42 2.85
N GLY A 286 -0.87 8.50 2.68
CA GLY A 286 -2.30 8.81 2.73
C GLY A 286 -2.77 9.22 4.12
N ILE A 287 -2.23 8.58 5.16
CA ILE A 287 -2.53 8.90 6.56
C ILE A 287 -1.99 10.29 6.92
N LEU A 288 -0.75 10.59 6.52
CA LEU A 288 -0.14 11.89 6.76
C LEU A 288 -0.83 13.00 5.95
N ALA A 289 -1.17 12.75 4.68
CA ALA A 289 -1.92 13.70 3.85
C ALA A 289 -3.27 14.06 4.47
N ALA A 290 -4.01 13.07 4.97
CA ALA A 290 -5.29 13.29 5.65
C ALA A 290 -5.14 14.09 6.96
N ALA A 291 -3.96 14.05 7.59
CA ALA A 291 -3.62 14.84 8.77
C ALA A 291 -3.12 16.27 8.44
N GLY A 292 -3.05 16.64 7.15
CA GLY A 292 -2.63 17.97 6.70
C GLY A 292 -1.15 18.11 6.36
N VAL A 293 -0.38 17.01 6.36
CA VAL A 293 1.01 17.02 5.87
C VAL A 293 1.01 17.14 4.34
N ARG A 294 1.95 17.92 3.78
CA ARG A 294 2.18 17.95 2.33
C ARG A 294 2.86 16.65 1.91
N ALA A 295 2.07 15.62 1.64
CA ALA A 295 2.59 14.32 1.23
C ALA A 295 2.66 14.20 -0.31
N GLY A 296 3.66 13.49 -0.81
CA GLY A 296 3.74 13.06 -2.21
C GLY A 296 4.37 11.68 -2.33
N MET A 297 4.10 10.99 -3.43
CA MET A 297 4.72 9.70 -3.69
C MET A 297 5.31 9.60 -5.09
N LEU A 298 6.40 8.83 -5.18
CA LEU A 298 7.05 8.44 -6.42
C LEU A 298 6.95 6.92 -6.57
N PHE A 299 6.43 6.46 -7.70
CA PHE A 299 6.36 5.05 -8.02
C PHE A 299 7.53 4.61 -8.89
N VAL A 300 8.05 3.43 -8.56
CA VAL A 300 8.98 2.66 -9.39
C VAL A 300 8.21 1.58 -10.12
N ARG A 301 8.49 1.43 -11.41
CA ARG A 301 7.87 0.42 -12.26
C ARG A 301 8.01 -0.98 -11.66
N SER A 302 6.86 -1.62 -11.41
CA SER A 302 6.79 -3.04 -11.10
C SER A 302 6.81 -3.85 -12.40
N LEU A 303 7.87 -4.64 -12.58
CA LEU A 303 8.02 -5.59 -13.67
C LEU A 303 7.16 -6.84 -13.42
N ASN A 304 7.33 -7.88 -14.24
CA ASN A 304 6.61 -9.15 -14.12
C ASN A 304 5.07 -8.98 -14.08
N GLY A 305 4.55 -8.05 -14.88
CA GLY A 305 3.11 -7.79 -14.95
C GLY A 305 2.53 -7.02 -13.76
N GLY A 306 3.37 -6.35 -12.96
CA GLY A 306 2.91 -5.58 -11.81
C GLY A 306 2.61 -6.42 -10.57
N VAL A 307 3.15 -7.64 -10.51
CA VAL A 307 2.98 -8.53 -9.36
C VAL A 307 3.59 -7.89 -8.11
N SER A 308 2.84 -7.92 -7.01
CA SER A 308 3.26 -7.55 -5.66
C SER A 308 2.54 -8.46 -4.65
N HIS A 309 2.85 -8.34 -3.36
CA HIS A 309 2.40 -9.29 -2.31
C HIS A 309 2.76 -10.74 -2.65
N SER A 310 3.92 -10.93 -3.27
CA SER A 310 4.38 -12.21 -3.81
C SER A 310 5.90 -12.25 -3.91
N PRO A 311 6.55 -13.43 -3.81
CA PRO A 311 7.99 -13.55 -3.99
C PRO A 311 8.45 -13.19 -5.41
N ASP A 312 7.52 -13.18 -6.36
CA ASP A 312 7.75 -12.87 -7.78
C ASP A 312 7.75 -11.36 -8.09
N GLU A 313 7.64 -10.50 -7.06
CA GLU A 313 7.78 -9.06 -7.19
C GLU A 313 9.16 -8.68 -7.74
N LEU A 314 9.17 -7.80 -8.75
CA LEU A 314 10.38 -7.44 -9.46
C LEU A 314 10.38 -5.97 -9.86
N SER A 315 11.47 -5.27 -9.57
CA SER A 315 11.80 -3.94 -10.09
C SER A 315 13.26 -3.96 -10.55
N SER A 316 13.59 -3.20 -11.60
CA SER A 316 14.96 -3.21 -12.12
C SER A 316 15.91 -2.40 -11.22
N PRO A 317 17.20 -2.82 -11.09
CA PRO A 317 18.24 -2.00 -10.47
C PRO A 317 18.30 -0.57 -10.98
N GLU A 318 18.16 -0.39 -12.30
CA GLU A 318 18.26 0.90 -12.98
C GLU A 318 17.09 1.81 -12.62
N ASP A 319 15.86 1.28 -12.56
CA ASP A 319 14.69 2.07 -12.14
C ASP A 319 14.80 2.47 -10.66
N ILE A 320 15.33 1.60 -9.80
CA ILE A 320 15.55 1.88 -8.36
C ILE A 320 16.63 2.96 -8.15
N GLU A 321 17.72 2.89 -8.90
CA GLU A 321 18.78 3.92 -8.90
C GLU A 321 18.20 5.28 -9.29
N LEU A 322 17.51 5.32 -10.43
CA LEU A 322 16.89 6.53 -10.94
C LEU A 322 15.87 7.11 -9.96
N ALA A 323 15.04 6.27 -9.36
CA ALA A 323 14.05 6.67 -8.36
C ALA A 323 14.69 7.31 -7.14
N THR A 324 15.79 6.74 -6.65
CA THR A 324 16.52 7.27 -5.49
C THR A 324 17.15 8.63 -5.82
N ASP A 325 17.66 8.80 -7.03
CA ASP A 325 18.23 10.07 -7.48
C ASP A 325 17.16 11.16 -7.66
N VAL A 326 15.99 10.83 -8.20
CA VAL A 326 14.84 11.73 -8.31
C VAL A 326 14.32 12.11 -6.92
N LEU A 327 14.18 11.15 -6.01
CA LEU A 327 13.81 11.40 -4.63
C LEU A 327 14.80 12.36 -3.97
N THR A 328 16.11 12.11 -4.11
CA THR A 328 17.17 12.98 -3.57
C THR A 328 17.04 14.42 -4.08
N GLY A 329 16.84 14.60 -5.39
CA GLY A 329 16.67 15.94 -5.98
C GLY A 329 15.38 16.64 -5.53
N ALA A 330 14.28 15.90 -5.38
CA ALA A 330 13.02 16.45 -4.91
C ALA A 330 13.10 16.92 -3.46
N LEU A 331 13.86 16.21 -2.60
CA LEU A 331 14.14 16.66 -1.25
C LEU A 331 14.91 17.99 -1.22
N ILE A 332 15.90 18.15 -2.10
CA ILE A 332 16.66 19.40 -2.22
C ILE A 332 15.72 20.55 -2.63
N ARG A 333 14.83 20.32 -3.60
CA ARG A 333 13.86 21.35 -4.04
C ARG A 333 12.88 21.76 -2.94
N LEU A 334 12.38 20.80 -2.18
CA LEU A 334 11.43 21.07 -1.09
C LEU A 334 12.08 21.73 0.13
N ALA A 335 13.40 21.60 0.30
CA ALA A 335 14.14 22.21 1.40
C ALA A 335 14.40 23.72 1.22
N GLY A 336 14.30 24.25 -0.02
CA GLY A 336 14.52 25.67 -0.35
C GLY A 336 15.94 25.99 -0.80
#